data_AF-A0A917AUU0-F1
#
_entry.id   AF-A0A917AUU0-F1
#
_cell.length_a   1.000
_cell.length_b   1.000
_cell.length_c   1.000
_cell.angle_alpha   90.00
_cell.angle_beta   90.00
_cell.angle_gamma   90.00
#
_symmetry.space_group_name_H-M   'P 1'
#
loop_
_entity.id
_entity.type
_entity.pdbx_description
1 polymer ?
#
loop_
_entity_poly.entity_id
_entity_poly.type
_entity_poly.pdbx_seq_one_letter_code
_entity_poly.pdbx_strand_id
1 'polypeptide(L)'
;MLAPTLLGCELTVTTAGGSVSVRLTEVEAYGGQGEDPGAHSFNGRTARNSSLFGPPRHTYVYLNYGINLSTGHTYPRVAEGAV
;
A
#
# COMPACT_ATOMS: atom_id res chain seq x y z
N MET A 1 -3.75 13.26 8.11
CA MET A 1 -3.48 12.34 6.98
C MET A 1 -2.29 11.46 7.35
N LEU A 2 -2.34 10.18 7.02
CA LEU A 2 -1.32 9.22 7.46
C LEU A 2 -0.10 9.14 6.53
N ALA A 3 -0.28 9.24 5.21
CA ALA A 3 0.83 9.11 4.27
C ALA A 3 2.03 10.01 4.60
N PRO A 4 1.86 11.31 4.91
CA PRO A 4 2.99 12.18 5.24
C PRO A 4 3.79 11.73 6.47
N THR A 5 3.19 10.98 7.41
CA THR A 5 3.90 10.52 8.61
C THR A 5 4.82 9.34 8.34
N LEU A 6 4.75 8.74 7.15
CA LEU A 6 5.62 7.64 6.73
C LEU A 6 6.92 8.12 6.07
N LEU A 7 6.97 9.39 5.64
CA LEU A 7 8.18 9.97 5.08
C LEU A 7 9.29 9.98 6.12
N GLY A 8 10.45 9.43 5.76
CA GLY A 8 11.59 9.27 6.66
C GLY A 8 11.56 7.98 7.49
N CYS A 9 10.47 7.22 7.52
CA CYS A 9 10.44 5.90 8.14
C CYS A 9 11.31 4.90 7.36
N GLU A 10 11.80 3.87 8.05
CA GLU A 10 12.53 2.75 7.43
C GLU A 10 11.61 1.55 7.20
N LEU A 11 11.67 1.00 5.98
CA LEU A 11 11.12 -0.31 5.64
C LEU A 11 12.25 -1.33 5.67
N THR A 12 12.16 -2.30 6.58
CA THR A 12 13.13 -3.39 6.71
C THR A 12 12.52 -4.72 6.29
N VAL A 13 13.20 -5.41 5.39
CA VAL A 13 12.89 -6.81 5.03
C VAL A 13 13.98 -7.69 5.60
N THR A 14 13.58 -8.69 6.38
CA THR A 14 14.49 -9.68 6.97
C THR A 14 14.31 -11.04 6.31
N THR A 15 15.41 -11.63 5.88
CA THR A 15 15.46 -12.96 5.26
C THR A 15 16.49 -13.82 5.99
N ALA A 16 16.60 -15.10 5.63
CA ALA A 16 17.67 -15.96 6.14
C ALA A 16 19.08 -15.43 5.81
N GLY A 17 19.24 -14.63 4.75
CA GLY A 17 20.51 -14.02 4.35
C GLY A 17 20.83 -12.69 5.02
N GLY A 18 19.98 -12.21 5.94
CA GLY A 18 20.13 -10.93 6.62
C GLY A 18 19.00 -9.94 6.33
N SER A 19 19.18 -8.70 6.79
CA SER A 19 18.19 -7.63 6.70
C SER A 19 18.63 -6.55 5.72
N VAL A 20 17.68 -6.06 4.94
CA VAL A 20 17.84 -4.88 4.08
C VAL A 20 16.86 -3.82 4.56
N SER A 21 17.35 -2.60 4.79
CA SER A 21 16.52 -1.44 5.17
C SER A 21 16.61 -0.36 4.10
N VAL A 22 15.46 0.27 3.82
CA VAL A 22 15.37 1.44 2.96
C VAL A 22 14.57 2.53 3.66
N ARG A 23 14.97 3.79 3.47
CA ARG A 23 14.21 4.94 3.96
C ARG A 23 13.18 5.35 2.92
N LEU A 24 11.93 5.53 3.35
CA LEU A 24 10.86 6.04 2.51
C LEU A 24 11.05 7.53 2.25
N THR A 25 11.21 7.91 0.98
CA THR A 25 11.37 9.30 0.54
C THR A 25 10.15 9.86 -0.19
N GLU A 26 9.24 8.99 -0.62
CA GLU A 26 8.03 9.32 -1.36
C GLU A 26 6.92 8.31 -1.01
N VAL A 27 5.68 8.79 -0.96
CA VAL A 27 4.48 8.03 -0.62
C VAL A 27 3.26 8.64 -1.32
N GLU A 28 2.32 7.82 -1.78
CA GLU A 28 1.08 8.25 -2.42
C GLU A 28 -0.11 7.70 -1.66
N ALA A 29 -1.07 8.55 -1.29
CA ALA A 29 -2.32 8.09 -0.67
C ALA A 29 -3.41 7.92 -1.73
N TYR A 30 -4.01 6.75 -1.78
CA TYR A 30 -5.14 6.43 -2.66
C TYR A 30 -6.45 6.41 -1.86
N GLY A 31 -7.53 6.93 -2.44
CA GLY A 31 -8.84 7.02 -1.78
C GLY A 31 -9.63 5.70 -1.69
N GLY A 32 -10.80 5.78 -1.03
CA GLY A 32 -11.70 4.67 -0.82
C GLY A 32 -12.43 4.21 -2.09
N GLN A 33 -13.25 3.17 -1.96
CA GLN A 33 -14.07 2.72 -3.08
C GLN A 33 -14.99 3.86 -3.57
N GLY A 34 -14.92 4.17 -4.87
CA GLY A 34 -15.69 5.24 -5.50
C GLY A 34 -15.20 6.67 -5.23
N GLU A 35 -14.15 6.87 -4.43
CA GLU A 35 -13.62 8.21 -4.09
C GLU A 35 -12.49 8.65 -5.02
N ASP A 36 -11.62 7.71 -5.41
CA ASP A 36 -10.41 7.99 -6.18
C ASP A 36 -10.33 7.10 -7.43
N PRO A 37 -10.54 7.63 -8.64
CA PRO A 37 -10.44 6.88 -9.89
C PRO A 37 -9.06 6.25 -10.15
N GLY A 38 -8.00 6.75 -9.52
CA GLY A 38 -6.65 6.19 -9.60
C GLY A 38 -6.45 4.97 -8.70
N ALA A 39 -7.34 4.73 -7.73
CA ALA A 39 -7.19 3.66 -6.76
C ALA A 39 -7.65 2.30 -7.30
N HIS A 40 -6.92 1.24 -6.96
CA HIS A 40 -7.33 -0.13 -7.26
C HIS A 40 -8.61 -0.55 -6.50
N SER A 41 -9.03 0.20 -5.48
CA SER A 41 -10.30 0.05 -4.76
C SER A 41 -11.49 0.67 -5.49
N PHE A 42 -11.27 1.55 -6.49
CA PHE A 42 -12.32 2.40 -7.08
C PHE A 42 -13.53 1.61 -7.58
N ASN A 43 -13.29 0.57 -8.38
CA ASN A 43 -14.33 -0.30 -8.94
C ASN A 43 -14.74 -1.45 -7.99
N GLY A 44 -14.42 -1.34 -6.70
CA GLY A 44 -14.76 -2.31 -5.68
C GLY A 44 -13.83 -3.53 -5.63
N ARG A 45 -14.25 -4.51 -4.82
CA ARG A 45 -13.44 -5.66 -4.45
C ARG A 45 -13.35 -6.70 -5.56
N THR A 46 -12.12 -7.16 -5.81
CA THR A 46 -11.76 -8.28 -6.68
C THR A 46 -10.87 -9.24 -5.89
N ALA A 47 -10.58 -10.43 -6.43
CA ALA A 47 -9.63 -11.35 -5.81
C ALA A 47 -8.25 -10.70 -5.62
N ARG A 48 -7.80 -9.93 -6.64
CA ARG A 48 -6.50 -9.26 -6.67
C ARG A 48 -6.36 -8.21 -5.57
N ASN A 49 -7.33 -7.32 -5.42
CA ASN A 49 -7.24 -6.18 -4.48
C ASN A 49 -7.86 -6.49 -3.10
N SER A 50 -8.21 -7.74 -2.83
CA SER A 50 -9.00 -8.13 -1.66
C SER A 50 -8.39 -7.71 -0.32
N SER A 51 -7.06 -7.59 -0.23
CA SER A 51 -6.34 -7.11 0.95
C SER A 51 -6.61 -5.63 1.27
N LEU A 52 -6.97 -4.80 0.28
CA LEU A 52 -7.34 -3.40 0.48
C LEU A 52 -8.66 -3.22 1.27
N PHE A 53 -9.50 -4.26 1.30
CA PHE A 53 -10.81 -4.26 1.96
C PHE A 53 -10.79 -5.00 3.31
N GLY A 54 -9.63 -5.54 3.70
CA GLY A 54 -9.46 -6.25 4.98
C GLY A 54 -9.16 -5.30 6.14
N PRO A 55 -8.89 -5.85 7.33
CA PRO A 55 -8.33 -5.08 8.43
C PRO A 55 -7.06 -4.35 7.97
N PRO A 56 -6.72 -3.20 8.57
CA PRO A 56 -5.51 -2.47 8.20
C PRO A 56 -4.22 -3.24 8.55
N ARG A 57 -3.08 -2.74 8.07
CA ARG A 57 -1.71 -3.27 8.25
C ARG A 57 -1.35 -4.48 7.39
N HIS A 58 -2.05 -4.67 6.28
CA HIS A 58 -1.68 -5.59 5.22
C HIS A 58 -0.94 -4.87 4.11
N THR A 59 0.13 -5.49 3.63
CA THR A 59 0.82 -5.09 2.41
C THR A 59 0.08 -5.64 1.20
N TYR A 60 -0.25 -4.78 0.24
CA TYR A 60 -0.79 -5.12 -1.06
C TYR A 60 0.30 -4.99 -2.12
N VAL A 61 0.81 -6.11 -2.62
CA VAL A 61 1.80 -6.15 -3.70
C VAL A 61 1.12 -6.64 -4.97
N TYR A 62 1.37 -5.98 -6.09
CA TYR A 62 0.86 -6.41 -7.39
C TYR A 62 1.88 -6.21 -8.50
N LEU A 63 1.74 -7.01 -9.55
CA LEU A 63 2.52 -6.89 -10.77
C LEU A 63 1.95 -5.77 -11.65
N ASN A 64 2.79 -4.79 -11.96
CA ASN A 64 2.53 -3.69 -12.86
C ASN A 64 3.17 -3.97 -14.22
N TYR A 65 2.37 -3.87 -15.29
CA TYR A 65 2.75 -4.16 -16.68
C TYR A 65 3.43 -5.52 -16.91
N GLY A 66 3.23 -6.50 -16.01
CA GLY A 66 3.85 -7.82 -16.13
C GLY A 66 5.34 -7.88 -15.73
N ILE A 67 5.96 -6.76 -15.35
CA ILE A 67 7.42 -6.64 -15.24
C ILE A 67 7.90 -6.09 -13.89
N ASN A 68 7.14 -5.20 -13.26
CA ASN A 68 7.56 -4.51 -12.04
C ASN A 68 6.58 -4.80 -10.90
N LEU A 69 7.07 -5.04 -9.69
CA LEU A 69 6.20 -5.12 -8.51
C LEU A 69 5.99 -3.73 -7.92
N SER A 70 4.73 -3.39 -7.66
CA SER A 70 4.33 -2.20 -6.92
C SER A 70 3.71 -2.61 -5.59
N THR A 71 3.98 -1.85 -4.53
CA THR A 71 3.59 -2.18 -3.15
C THR A 71 2.83 -1.02 -2.52
N GLY A 72 1.70 -1.31 -1.87
CA GLY A 72 0.99 -0.40 -0.97
C GLY A 72 0.72 -1.05 0.40
N HIS A 73 0.42 -0.24 1.40
CA HIS A 73 0.10 -0.65 2.76
C HIS A 73 -1.27 -0.11 3.18
N THR A 74 -2.08 -0.98 3.80
CA THR A 74 -3.39 -0.60 4.34
C THR A 74 -3.25 -0.06 5.75
N TYR A 75 -4.09 0.90 6.12
CA TYR A 75 -4.00 1.58 7.42
C TYR A 75 -5.36 1.86 8.05
N PRO A 76 -5.45 1.99 9.39
CA PRO A 76 -6.73 2.15 10.08
C PRO A 76 -7.43 3.46 9.70
N ARG A 77 -8.76 3.38 9.68
CA ARG A 77 -9.70 4.39 9.17
C ARG A 77 -9.50 5.77 9.80
N VAL A 78 -9.04 6.72 8.98
CA VAL A 78 -9.67 8.05 8.92
C VAL A 78 -10.19 8.34 7.50
N ALA A 79 -9.76 7.57 6.50
CA ALA A 79 -10.30 7.50 5.15
C ALA A 79 -9.94 6.10 4.63
N GLU A 80 -10.83 5.44 3.89
CA GLU A 80 -10.47 4.21 3.19
C GLU A 80 -9.35 4.54 2.20
N GLY A 81 -8.23 3.82 2.26
CA GLY A 81 -7.08 4.15 1.41
C GLY A 81 -5.82 3.34 1.68
N ALA A 82 -5.02 3.17 0.63
CA ALA A 82 -3.69 2.59 0.68
C ALA A 82 -2.64 3.70 0.61
N VAL A 83 -1.47 3.47 1.23
CA VAL A 83 -0.27 4.31 1.04
C VAL A 83 0.86 3.51 0.44
#